data_AF-A0AAV9II24-F1
#
_entry.id   AF-A0AAV9II24-F1
#
_cell.length_a   1.000
_cell.length_b   1.000
_cell.length_c   1.000
_cell.angle_alpha   90.00
_cell.angle_beta   90.00
_cell.angle_gamma   90.00
#
_symmetry.space_group_name_H-M   'P 1'
#
loop_
_entity.id
_entity.type
_entity.pdbx_description
1 polymer ?
#
loop_
_entity_poly.entity_id
_entity_poly.type
_entity_poly.pdbx_seq_one_letter_code
_entity_poly.pdbx_strand_id
1 'polypeptide(L)'
;MQMVLSVEEESGKNAYVLSALAKLPDNPFVAFSALHFLQRDPLTIRVALQQLVQSINPNTERGVQDLAWLTEHHLVDLLSNILSDYGTTNENIACNVCAIVFDVSAQPKGRFELLKFGVVPKIIESARKFPKQQKLVYFVCGALGNLLWETKSRDTVLLKEIVSFLMESVIHNETEEKIVREGIRGLYNACYVDEIAEMLSNSDSWLEKVEEIINGFNNSTAHLFFQKLQQKLENAQENNLVKKISWVSESSEGVTDSIVQEQGREERCSVKESDSMNDCTYESNCSIFPTCAILSIVTGSLLLSIFAYYRWR
;
A
#
# COMPACT_ATOMS: atom_id res chain seq x y z
N MET A 1 -37.34 8.09 46.37
CA MET A 1 -37.19 7.49 45.03
C MET A 1 -35.70 7.59 44.67
N GLN A 2 -34.90 6.59 45.05
CA GLN A 2 -33.47 6.54 44.76
C GLN A 2 -33.29 6.01 43.34
N MET A 3 -32.74 6.83 42.43
CA MET A 3 -32.21 6.35 41.16
C MET A 3 -30.93 5.57 41.46
N VAL A 4 -31.02 4.25 41.43
CA VAL A 4 -29.86 3.38 41.30
C VAL A 4 -29.44 3.44 39.83
N LEU A 5 -28.45 4.28 39.52
CA LEU A 5 -27.74 4.20 38.24
C LEU A 5 -26.95 2.89 38.26
N SER A 6 -27.46 1.88 37.56
CA SER A 6 -26.70 0.68 37.22
C SER A 6 -25.55 1.10 36.31
N VAL A 7 -24.37 1.32 36.89
CA VAL A 7 -23.13 1.37 36.13
C VAL A 7 -22.96 0.00 35.50
N GLU A 8 -23.16 -0.07 34.18
CA GLU A 8 -23.06 -1.31 33.42
C GLU A 8 -21.68 -1.95 33.66
N GLU A 9 -21.69 -3.21 34.12
CA GLU A 9 -20.49 -4.03 34.38
C GLU A 9 -19.53 -4.10 33.18
N GLU A 10 -20.00 -3.82 31.96
CA GLU A 10 -19.17 -3.77 30.76
C GLU A 10 -18.09 -2.68 30.82
N SER A 11 -18.35 -1.54 31.48
CA SER A 11 -17.36 -0.46 31.60
C SER A 11 -16.11 -0.87 32.39
N GLY A 12 -16.28 -1.70 33.43
CA GLY A 12 -15.17 -2.19 34.25
C GLY A 12 -14.29 -3.21 33.52
N LYS A 13 -14.89 -4.06 32.68
CA LYS A 13 -14.15 -5.08 31.89
C LYS A 13 -13.22 -4.42 30.87
N ASN A 14 -13.68 -3.35 30.22
CA ASN A 14 -12.86 -2.62 29.24
C ASN A 14 -11.69 -1.88 29.92
N ALA A 15 -11.91 -1.27 31.09
CA ALA A 15 -10.84 -0.60 31.83
C ALA A 15 -9.70 -1.57 32.23
N TYR A 16 -10.04 -2.81 32.63
CA TYR A 16 -9.05 -3.83 32.96
C TYR A 16 -8.26 -4.30 31.73
N VAL A 17 -8.94 -4.56 30.61
CA VAL A 17 -8.28 -4.95 29.34
C VAL A 17 -7.35 -3.84 28.86
N LEU A 18 -7.78 -2.59 28.90
CA LEU A 18 -6.95 -1.45 28.50
C LEU A 18 -5.74 -1.27 29.44
N SER A 19 -5.93 -1.45 30.75
CA SER A 19 -4.82 -1.43 31.72
C SER A 19 -3.84 -2.58 31.49
N ALA A 20 -4.33 -3.77 31.14
CA ALA A 20 -3.50 -4.91 30.81
C ALA A 20 -2.70 -4.65 29.52
N LEU A 21 -3.36 -4.21 28.45
CA LEU A 21 -2.72 -3.84 27.18
C LEU A 21 -1.62 -2.80 27.42
N ALA A 22 -1.89 -1.73 28.14
CA ALA A 22 -0.92 -0.68 28.44
C ALA A 22 0.32 -1.15 29.22
N LYS A 23 0.25 -2.31 29.88
CA LYS A 23 1.37 -2.91 30.65
C LYS A 23 2.08 -4.03 29.88
N LEU A 24 1.59 -4.42 28.70
CA LEU A 24 2.24 -5.45 27.91
C LEU A 24 3.59 -4.94 27.39
N PRO A 25 4.60 -5.81 27.29
CA PRO A 25 5.89 -5.45 26.71
C PRO A 25 5.68 -4.99 25.26
N ASP A 26 6.55 -4.08 24.79
CA ASP A 26 6.59 -3.59 23.42
C ASP A 26 6.90 -4.75 22.44
N ASN A 27 5.87 -5.55 22.16
CA ASN A 27 5.95 -6.77 21.40
C ASN A 27 4.82 -6.78 20.36
N PRO A 28 5.15 -6.78 19.06
CA PRO A 28 4.16 -6.69 18.00
C PRO A 28 3.19 -7.89 17.97
N PHE A 29 3.63 -9.08 18.38
CA PHE A 29 2.80 -10.28 18.40
C PHE A 29 1.69 -10.21 19.45
N VAL A 30 1.97 -9.54 20.57
CA VAL A 30 0.98 -9.33 21.64
C VAL A 30 -0.08 -8.34 21.19
N ALA A 31 0.34 -7.21 20.60
CA ALA A 31 -0.57 -6.22 20.04
C ALA A 31 -1.42 -6.80 18.90
N PHE A 32 -0.81 -7.61 18.02
CA PHE A 32 -1.52 -8.30 16.96
C PHE A 32 -2.55 -9.31 17.48
N SER A 33 -2.18 -10.11 18.49
CA SER A 33 -3.13 -11.03 19.13
C SER A 33 -4.29 -10.27 19.77
N ALA A 34 -4.02 -9.15 20.45
CA ALA A 34 -5.06 -8.30 21.00
C ALA A 34 -6.02 -7.79 19.92
N LEU A 35 -5.52 -7.36 18.76
CA LEU A 35 -6.37 -6.95 17.64
C LEU A 35 -7.26 -8.09 17.14
N HIS A 36 -6.74 -9.31 17.08
CA HIS A 36 -7.50 -10.48 16.65
C HIS A 36 -8.63 -10.84 17.64
N PHE A 37 -8.38 -10.76 18.95
CA PHE A 37 -9.35 -11.16 19.97
C PHE A 37 -10.35 -10.06 20.38
N LEU A 38 -10.00 -8.78 20.17
CA LEU A 38 -10.73 -7.64 20.74
C LEU A 38 -11.41 -6.76 19.67
N GLN A 39 -11.75 -7.35 18.52
CA GLN A 39 -12.34 -6.69 17.33
C GLN A 39 -13.69 -5.95 17.57
N ARG A 40 -14.26 -6.00 18.77
CA ARG A 40 -15.60 -5.45 19.05
C ARG A 40 -15.61 -4.07 19.68
N ASP A 41 -14.50 -3.62 20.27
CA ASP A 41 -14.44 -2.33 20.96
C ASP A 41 -13.47 -1.36 20.25
N PRO A 42 -13.97 -0.23 19.70
CA PRO A 42 -13.14 0.73 18.98
C PRO A 42 -11.99 1.29 19.81
N LEU A 43 -12.19 1.47 21.12
CA LEU A 43 -11.15 1.99 22.00
C LEU A 43 -10.00 0.98 22.16
N THR A 44 -10.35 -0.29 22.37
CA THR A 44 -9.39 -1.39 22.46
C THR A 44 -8.64 -1.60 21.15
N ILE A 45 -9.34 -1.56 20.01
CA ILE A 45 -8.72 -1.61 18.67
C ILE A 45 -7.72 -0.47 18.52
N ARG A 46 -8.11 0.76 18.87
CA ARG A 46 -7.24 1.94 18.78
C ARG A 46 -5.95 1.75 19.59
N VAL A 47 -6.06 1.30 20.84
CA VAL A 47 -4.91 1.08 21.72
C VAL A 47 -4.01 -0.03 21.17
N ALA A 48 -4.58 -1.16 20.76
CA ALA A 48 -3.80 -2.27 20.22
C ALA A 48 -3.10 -1.91 18.89
N LEU A 49 -3.76 -1.14 18.01
CA LEU A 49 -3.13 -0.60 16.79
C LEU A 49 -1.98 0.36 17.12
N GLN A 50 -2.19 1.26 18.09
CA GLN A 50 -1.16 2.21 18.49
C GLN A 50 0.07 1.48 19.04
N GLN A 51 -0.13 0.44 19.86
CA GLN A 51 0.96 -0.40 20.35
C GLN A 51 1.66 -1.14 19.22
N LEU A 52 0.90 -1.68 18.26
CA LEU A 52 1.47 -2.35 17.11
C LEU A 52 2.39 -1.41 16.32
N VAL A 53 1.92 -0.19 16.00
CA VAL A 53 2.71 0.87 15.34
C VAL A 53 3.97 1.21 16.13
N GLN A 54 3.88 1.32 17.46
CA GLN A 54 5.02 1.69 18.31
C GLN A 54 6.04 0.54 18.44
N SER A 55 5.58 -0.70 18.40
CA SER A 55 6.42 -1.89 18.60
C SER A 55 7.22 -2.31 17.34
N ILE A 56 6.78 -1.89 16.16
CA ILE A 56 7.45 -2.22 14.89
C ILE A 56 8.30 -1.03 14.46
N ASN A 57 9.62 -1.24 14.41
CA ASN A 57 10.52 -0.28 13.77
C ASN A 57 10.93 -0.78 12.37
N PRO A 58 10.26 -0.33 11.28
CA PRO A 58 10.50 -0.83 9.93
C PRO A 58 11.90 -0.52 9.39
N ASN A 59 12.68 0.35 10.06
CA ASN A 59 14.05 0.68 9.67
C ASN A 59 15.10 -0.27 10.28
N THR A 60 14.66 -1.26 11.06
CA THR A 60 15.54 -2.28 11.66
C THR A 60 15.30 -3.61 11.00
N GLU A 61 16.33 -4.44 10.87
CA GLU A 61 16.21 -5.80 10.34
C GLU A 61 15.14 -6.60 11.09
N ARG A 62 15.12 -6.50 12.42
CA ARG A 62 14.11 -7.12 13.26
C ARG A 62 12.69 -6.65 12.93
N GLY A 63 12.46 -5.35 12.81
CA GLY A 63 11.13 -4.84 12.48
C GLY A 63 10.66 -5.24 11.08
N VAL A 64 11.58 -5.35 10.11
CA VAL A 64 11.27 -5.90 8.78
C VAL A 64 10.84 -7.37 8.88
N GLN A 65 11.57 -8.19 9.65
CA GLN A 65 11.23 -9.59 9.90
C GLN A 65 9.88 -9.75 10.63
N ASP A 66 9.65 -8.97 11.70
CA ASP A 66 8.40 -8.97 12.46
C ASP A 66 7.22 -8.60 11.54
N LEU A 67 7.36 -7.58 10.70
CA LEU A 67 6.32 -7.15 9.77
C LEU A 67 6.05 -8.17 8.65
N ALA A 68 7.10 -8.83 8.15
CA ALA A 68 6.97 -9.92 7.18
C ALA A 68 6.20 -11.10 7.80
N TRP A 69 6.55 -11.49 9.03
CA TRP A 69 5.86 -12.53 9.78
C TRP A 69 4.38 -12.17 9.99
N LEU A 70 4.08 -10.94 10.42
CA LEU A 70 2.69 -10.50 10.61
C LEU A 70 1.89 -10.51 9.31
N THR A 71 2.51 -10.08 8.21
CA THR A 71 1.90 -10.12 6.88
C THR A 71 1.54 -11.56 6.48
N GLU A 72 2.38 -12.54 6.82
CA GLU A 72 2.12 -13.97 6.61
C GLU A 72 0.98 -14.51 7.46
N HIS A 73 0.73 -13.90 8.62
CA HIS A 73 -0.26 -14.35 9.60
C HIS A 73 -1.51 -13.46 9.61
N HIS A 74 -2.01 -13.11 8.43
CA HIS A 74 -3.30 -12.42 8.23
C HIS A 74 -3.39 -10.97 8.73
N LEU A 75 -2.25 -10.27 8.93
CA LEU A 75 -2.30 -8.85 9.29
C LEU A 75 -3.08 -8.03 8.27
N VAL A 76 -2.84 -8.23 6.97
CA VAL A 76 -3.47 -7.40 5.93
C VAL A 76 -4.98 -7.59 5.86
N ASP A 77 -5.46 -8.82 6.00
CA ASP A 77 -6.90 -9.12 6.08
C ASP A 77 -7.55 -8.40 7.27
N LEU A 78 -6.91 -8.51 8.45
CA LEU A 78 -7.37 -7.82 9.65
C LEU A 78 -7.43 -6.30 9.48
N LEU A 79 -6.39 -5.68 8.90
CA LEU A 79 -6.38 -4.25 8.60
C LEU A 79 -7.48 -3.86 7.61
N SER A 80 -7.73 -4.69 6.60
CA SER A 80 -8.80 -4.48 5.62
C SER A 80 -10.18 -4.49 6.29
N ASN A 81 -10.42 -5.41 7.23
CA ASN A 81 -11.67 -5.49 7.98
C ASN A 81 -11.83 -4.28 8.94
N ILE A 82 -10.78 -3.90 9.65
CA ILE A 82 -10.80 -2.71 10.52
C ILE A 82 -11.09 -1.43 9.72
N LEU A 83 -10.51 -1.28 8.51
CA LEU A 83 -10.82 -0.15 7.64
C LEU A 83 -12.28 -0.16 7.16
N SER A 84 -12.84 -1.34 6.87
CA SER A 84 -14.26 -1.46 6.51
C SER A 84 -15.18 -1.02 7.65
N ASP A 85 -14.86 -1.40 8.88
CA ASP A 85 -15.72 -1.13 10.03
C ASP A 85 -15.56 0.31 10.56
N TYR A 86 -14.33 0.84 10.53
CA TYR A 86 -13.97 2.08 11.26
C TYR A 86 -13.26 3.14 10.41
N GLY A 87 -12.82 2.81 9.20
CA GLY A 87 -11.94 3.67 8.39
C GLY A 87 -12.52 5.05 8.06
N THR A 88 -13.86 5.16 7.99
CA THR A 88 -14.57 6.42 7.68
C THR A 88 -15.33 7.01 8.86
N THR A 89 -15.33 6.33 10.00
CA THR A 89 -16.07 6.76 11.21
C THR A 89 -15.14 7.17 12.35
N ASN A 90 -13.89 6.68 12.36
CA ASN A 90 -12.92 6.98 13.41
C ASN A 90 -11.54 7.33 12.84
N GLU A 91 -11.25 8.63 12.81
CA GLU A 91 -10.01 9.21 12.28
C GLU A 91 -8.73 8.62 12.92
N ASN A 92 -8.75 8.34 14.24
CA ASN A 92 -7.57 7.81 14.93
C ASN A 92 -7.29 6.35 14.52
N ILE A 93 -8.34 5.54 14.38
CA ILE A 93 -8.20 4.16 13.90
C ILE A 93 -7.71 4.17 12.45
N ALA A 94 -8.34 4.98 11.59
CA ALA A 94 -7.92 5.14 10.20
C ALA A 94 -6.44 5.55 10.09
N CYS A 95 -6.00 6.53 10.87
CA CYS A 95 -4.61 6.99 10.88
C CYS A 95 -3.64 5.87 11.32
N ASN A 96 -3.95 5.14 12.39
CA ASN A 96 -3.07 4.06 12.87
C ASN A 96 -3.02 2.89 11.89
N VAL A 97 -4.15 2.50 11.30
CA VAL A 97 -4.16 1.45 10.26
C VAL A 97 -3.35 1.89 9.05
N CYS A 98 -3.54 3.13 8.57
CA CYS A 98 -2.80 3.62 7.41
C CYS A 98 -1.29 3.72 7.67
N ALA A 99 -0.86 3.99 8.90
CA ALA A 99 0.55 3.93 9.28
C ALA A 99 1.12 2.52 9.09
N ILE A 100 0.40 1.49 9.56
CA ILE A 100 0.82 0.09 9.38
C ILE A 100 0.79 -0.29 7.89
N VAL A 101 -0.24 0.14 7.15
CA VAL A 101 -0.34 -0.10 5.70
C VAL A 101 0.84 0.54 4.96
N PHE A 102 1.26 1.74 5.36
CA PHE A 102 2.47 2.38 4.82
C PHE A 102 3.71 1.51 5.04
N ASP A 103 3.93 1.01 6.25
CA ASP A 103 5.07 0.13 6.54
C ASP A 103 4.99 -1.19 5.77
N VAL A 104 3.81 -1.83 5.74
CA VAL A 104 3.59 -3.10 5.00
C VAL A 104 3.86 -2.92 3.51
N SER A 105 3.45 -1.79 2.93
CA SER A 105 3.62 -1.49 1.50
C SER A 105 5.08 -1.35 1.08
N ALA A 106 6.01 -1.12 2.00
CA ALA A 106 7.44 -1.09 1.70
C ALA A 106 7.96 -2.47 1.25
N GLN A 107 7.30 -3.55 1.67
CA GLN A 107 7.70 -4.92 1.37
C GLN A 107 6.99 -5.47 0.12
N PRO A 108 7.68 -6.19 -0.79
CA PRO A 108 7.04 -6.77 -1.98
C PRO A 108 5.83 -7.67 -1.67
N LYS A 109 5.96 -8.56 -0.69
CA LYS A 109 4.86 -9.44 -0.25
C LYS A 109 3.70 -8.64 0.35
N GLY A 110 4.01 -7.61 1.14
CA GLY A 110 3.02 -6.69 1.69
C GLY A 110 2.22 -5.97 0.62
N ARG A 111 2.87 -5.45 -0.44
CA ARG A 111 2.18 -4.84 -1.58
C ARG A 111 1.20 -5.79 -2.25
N PHE A 112 1.63 -7.02 -2.51
CA PHE A 112 0.78 -8.03 -3.12
C PHE A 112 -0.46 -8.32 -2.27
N GLU A 113 -0.30 -8.55 -0.97
CA GLU A 113 -1.44 -8.82 -0.07
C GLU A 113 -2.35 -7.60 0.06
N LEU A 114 -1.81 -6.37 0.14
CA LEU A 114 -2.60 -5.13 0.22
C LEU A 114 -3.53 -4.95 -1.00
N LEU A 115 -3.03 -5.28 -2.20
CA LEU A 115 -3.82 -5.27 -3.42
C LEU A 115 -4.88 -6.38 -3.41
N LYS A 116 -4.47 -7.60 -3.06
CA LYS A 116 -5.36 -8.78 -3.00
C LYS A 116 -6.54 -8.59 -2.04
N PHE A 117 -6.32 -7.96 -0.89
CA PHE A 117 -7.36 -7.71 0.11
C PHE A 117 -8.12 -6.38 -0.09
N GLY A 118 -7.93 -5.70 -1.24
CA GLY A 118 -8.68 -4.50 -1.60
C GLY A 118 -8.48 -3.34 -0.62
N VAL A 119 -7.27 -3.17 -0.07
CA VAL A 119 -6.98 -2.13 0.93
C VAL A 119 -6.92 -0.72 0.32
N VAL A 120 -6.50 -0.63 -0.94
CA VAL A 120 -6.32 0.65 -1.67
C VAL A 120 -7.57 1.55 -1.66
N PRO A 121 -8.74 1.11 -2.14
CA PRO A 121 -9.93 1.98 -2.14
C PRO A 121 -10.31 2.43 -0.72
N LYS A 122 -10.11 1.58 0.29
CA LYS A 122 -10.47 1.87 1.69
C LYS A 122 -9.58 2.96 2.32
N ILE A 123 -8.27 2.93 2.05
CA ILE A 123 -7.36 3.97 2.57
C ILE A 123 -7.58 5.33 1.86
N ILE A 124 -7.90 5.31 0.56
CA ILE A 124 -8.28 6.51 -0.19
C ILE A 124 -9.57 7.10 0.37
N GLU A 125 -10.59 6.28 0.58
CA GLU A 125 -11.87 6.71 1.16
C GLU A 125 -11.67 7.32 2.56
N SER A 126 -10.86 6.66 3.40
CA SER A 126 -10.54 7.14 4.75
C SER A 126 -9.85 8.50 4.73
N ALA A 127 -8.87 8.69 3.84
CA ALA A 127 -8.16 9.98 3.69
C ALA A 127 -9.07 11.09 3.16
N ARG A 128 -9.94 10.79 2.18
CA ARG A 128 -10.96 11.72 1.67
C ARG A 128 -11.98 12.10 2.74
N LYS A 129 -12.30 11.18 3.65
CA LYS A 129 -13.21 11.43 4.77
C LYS A 129 -12.61 12.34 5.84
N PHE A 130 -11.30 12.23 6.08
CA PHE A 130 -10.58 13.00 7.09
C PHE A 130 -9.43 13.83 6.46
N PRO A 131 -9.71 14.76 5.54
CA PRO A 131 -8.69 15.45 4.75
C PRO A 131 -7.82 16.40 5.59
N LYS A 132 -8.32 16.84 6.76
CA LYS A 132 -7.58 17.69 7.69
C LYS A 132 -6.58 16.91 8.54
N GLN A 133 -6.62 15.59 8.52
CA GLN A 133 -5.68 14.75 9.26
C GLN A 133 -4.42 14.52 8.43
N GLN A 134 -3.51 15.49 8.45
CA GLN A 134 -2.30 15.49 7.62
C GLN A 134 -1.46 14.21 7.78
N LYS A 135 -1.38 13.63 8.99
CA LYS A 135 -0.67 12.36 9.21
C LYS A 135 -1.28 11.20 8.43
N LEU A 136 -2.61 11.11 8.41
CA LEU A 136 -3.33 10.09 7.65
C LEU A 136 -3.05 10.27 6.16
N VAL A 137 -3.20 11.49 5.63
CA VAL A 137 -2.93 11.79 4.22
C VAL A 137 -1.48 11.45 3.84
N TYR A 138 -0.51 11.81 4.70
CA TYR A 138 0.90 11.44 4.53
C TYR A 138 1.09 9.93 4.41
N PHE A 139 0.54 9.13 5.34
CA PHE A 139 0.66 7.68 5.30
C PHE A 139 0.00 7.09 4.06
N VAL A 140 -1.17 7.60 3.67
CA VAL A 140 -1.87 7.14 2.46
C VAL A 140 -1.05 7.45 1.21
N CYS A 141 -0.55 8.69 1.03
CA CYS A 141 0.32 9.05 -0.10
C CYS A 141 1.57 8.17 -0.16
N GLY A 142 2.23 7.95 0.97
CA GLY A 142 3.41 7.10 1.06
C GLY A 142 3.11 5.64 0.68
N ALA A 143 1.99 5.10 1.16
CA ALA A 143 1.58 3.72 0.91
C ALA A 143 1.24 3.51 -0.57
N LEU A 144 0.47 4.43 -1.15
CA LEU A 144 0.12 4.43 -2.57
C LEU A 144 1.37 4.56 -3.44
N GLY A 145 2.30 5.44 -3.08
CA GLY A 145 3.58 5.57 -3.80
C GLY A 145 4.41 4.29 -3.77
N ASN A 146 4.40 3.54 -2.67
CA ASN A 146 5.05 2.24 -2.60
C ASN A 146 4.32 1.18 -3.45
N LEU A 147 2.99 1.15 -3.42
CA LEU A 147 2.19 0.22 -4.21
C LEU A 147 2.38 0.41 -5.71
N LEU A 148 2.52 1.66 -6.18
CA LEU A 148 2.77 1.99 -7.58
C LEU A 148 4.13 1.49 -8.10
N TRP A 149 5.06 1.13 -7.22
CA TRP A 149 6.33 0.50 -7.61
C TRP A 149 6.13 -0.92 -8.17
N GLU A 150 5.05 -1.61 -7.77
CA GLU A 150 4.78 -2.97 -8.24
C GLU A 150 4.25 -2.94 -9.68
N THR A 151 4.99 -3.56 -10.61
CA THR A 151 4.71 -3.47 -12.06
C THR A 151 3.72 -4.52 -12.54
N LYS A 152 3.55 -5.63 -11.81
CA LYS A 152 2.90 -6.85 -12.30
C LYS A 152 1.38 -6.91 -12.11
N SER A 153 0.79 -5.99 -11.35
CA SER A 153 -0.65 -6.04 -10.98
C SER A 153 -1.35 -4.69 -11.15
N ARG A 154 -1.12 -4.06 -12.30
CA ARG A 154 -1.55 -2.70 -12.60
C ARG A 154 -2.92 -2.68 -13.27
N ASP A 155 -3.97 -2.87 -12.47
CA ASP A 155 -5.33 -2.52 -12.88
C ASP A 155 -5.38 -1.02 -13.22
N THR A 156 -5.59 -0.69 -14.49
CA THR A 156 -5.58 0.69 -14.99
C THR A 156 -6.65 1.56 -14.33
N VAL A 157 -7.79 0.98 -13.94
CA VAL A 157 -8.86 1.73 -13.26
C VAL A 157 -8.40 2.13 -11.86
N LEU A 158 -7.86 1.18 -11.11
CA LEU A 158 -7.31 1.44 -9.78
C LEU A 158 -6.14 2.44 -9.83
N LEU A 159 -5.26 2.31 -10.82
CA LEU A 159 -4.15 3.26 -11.02
C LEU A 159 -4.63 4.68 -11.25
N LYS A 160 -5.65 4.89 -12.08
CA LYS A 160 -6.22 6.22 -12.31
C LYS A 160 -6.80 6.82 -11.04
N GLU A 161 -7.48 6.01 -10.22
CA GLU A 161 -7.99 6.46 -8.92
C GLU A 161 -6.85 6.87 -7.98
N ILE A 162 -5.79 6.05 -7.89
CA ILE A 162 -4.60 6.38 -7.08
C ILE A 162 -3.98 7.69 -7.56
N VAL A 163 -3.78 7.85 -8.87
CA VAL A 163 -3.17 9.06 -9.45
C VAL A 163 -4.02 10.30 -9.18
N SER A 164 -5.34 10.21 -9.37
CA SER A 164 -6.28 11.31 -9.03
C SER A 164 -6.13 11.72 -7.57
N PHE A 165 -6.14 10.75 -6.64
CA PHE A 165 -5.98 11.02 -5.22
C PHE A 165 -4.62 11.68 -4.90
N LEU A 166 -3.52 11.23 -5.50
CA LEU A 166 -2.19 11.81 -5.28
C LEU A 166 -2.12 13.24 -5.81
N MET A 167 -2.68 13.51 -7.01
CA MET A 167 -2.77 14.86 -7.58
C MET A 167 -3.56 15.81 -6.68
N GLU A 168 -4.73 15.37 -6.22
CA GLU A 168 -5.57 16.11 -5.27
C GLU A 168 -4.82 16.37 -3.95
N SER A 169 -4.12 15.37 -3.44
CA SER A 169 -3.41 15.46 -2.15
C SER A 169 -2.24 16.44 -2.19
N VAL A 170 -1.49 16.48 -3.29
CA VAL A 170 -0.40 17.45 -3.50
C VAL A 170 -0.95 18.89 -3.50
N ILE A 171 -2.05 19.13 -4.23
CA ILE A 171 -2.65 20.47 -4.33
C ILE A 171 -3.24 20.91 -2.99
N HIS A 172 -4.03 20.06 -2.33
CA HIS A 172 -4.71 20.44 -1.08
C HIS A 172 -3.77 20.58 0.13
N ASN A 173 -2.55 20.05 0.04
CA ASN A 173 -1.55 20.09 1.11
C ASN A 173 -0.30 20.84 0.67
N GLU A 174 -0.45 21.93 -0.08
CA GLU A 174 0.64 22.73 -0.66
C GLU A 174 1.67 23.27 0.35
N THR A 175 1.32 23.35 1.63
CA THR A 175 2.24 23.78 2.70
C THR A 175 2.95 22.63 3.41
N GLU A 176 2.54 21.38 3.19
CA GLU A 176 3.04 20.20 3.89
C GLU A 176 4.04 19.43 3.03
N GLU A 177 5.32 19.83 3.10
CA GLU A 177 6.41 19.27 2.27
C GLU A 177 6.42 17.73 2.26
N LYS A 178 6.17 17.08 3.40
CA LYS A 178 6.16 15.62 3.50
C LYS A 178 5.06 14.98 2.64
N ILE A 179 3.85 15.55 2.64
CA ILE A 179 2.74 15.04 1.84
C ILE A 179 3.03 15.28 0.36
N VAL A 180 3.48 16.49 0.01
CA VAL A 180 3.83 16.86 -1.37
C VAL A 180 4.92 15.94 -1.91
N ARG A 181 5.98 15.70 -1.14
CA ARG A 181 7.09 14.80 -1.51
C ARG A 181 6.60 13.38 -1.78
N GLU A 182 5.82 12.78 -0.87
CA GLU A 182 5.31 11.41 -1.07
C GLU A 182 4.33 11.34 -2.23
N GLY A 183 3.50 12.37 -2.41
CA GLY A 183 2.57 12.51 -3.54
C GLY A 183 3.31 12.50 -4.87
N ILE A 184 4.30 13.37 -5.04
CA ILE A 184 5.11 13.46 -6.27
C ILE A 184 5.93 12.19 -6.49
N ARG A 185 6.51 11.59 -5.44
CA ARG A 185 7.20 10.29 -5.55
C ARG A 185 6.25 9.22 -6.07
N GLY A 186 5.01 9.17 -5.58
CA GLY A 186 4.00 8.24 -6.06
C GLY A 186 3.67 8.48 -7.53
N LEU A 187 3.45 9.73 -7.94
CA LEU A 187 3.18 10.07 -9.34
C LEU A 187 4.34 9.72 -10.27
N TYR A 188 5.59 9.94 -9.83
CA TYR A 188 6.78 9.47 -10.55
C TYR A 188 6.77 7.95 -10.74
N ASN A 189 6.43 7.18 -9.69
CA ASN A 189 6.31 5.73 -9.80
C ASN A 189 5.16 5.28 -10.73
N ALA A 190 4.08 6.06 -10.80
CA ALA A 190 2.96 5.80 -11.70
C ALA A 190 3.33 5.97 -13.18
N CYS A 191 4.26 6.88 -13.49
CA CYS A 191 4.73 7.17 -14.86
C CYS A 191 5.54 6.03 -15.50
N TYR A 192 5.73 4.90 -14.82
CA TYR A 192 6.19 3.66 -15.45
C TYR A 192 5.08 2.93 -16.21
N VAL A 193 3.85 3.46 -16.21
CA VAL A 193 2.74 3.03 -17.08
C VAL A 193 2.58 4.10 -18.16
N ASP A 194 2.74 3.71 -19.43
CA ASP A 194 2.68 4.62 -20.57
C ASP A 194 1.37 5.42 -20.59
N GLU A 195 0.22 4.78 -20.32
CA GLU A 195 -1.09 5.44 -20.31
C GLU A 195 -1.21 6.49 -19.20
N ILE A 196 -0.59 6.25 -18.04
CA ILE A 196 -0.60 7.21 -16.93
C ILE A 196 0.37 8.35 -17.20
N ALA A 197 1.54 8.06 -17.77
CA ALA A 197 2.49 9.09 -18.18
C ALA A 197 1.85 10.02 -19.21
N GLU A 198 1.18 9.47 -20.24
CA GLU A 198 0.44 10.27 -21.23
C GLU A 198 -0.68 11.09 -20.60
N MET A 199 -1.46 10.51 -19.68
CA MET A 199 -2.51 11.23 -18.95
C MET A 199 -1.95 12.43 -18.17
N LEU A 200 -0.84 12.26 -17.46
CA LEU A 200 -0.20 13.32 -16.70
C LEU A 200 0.46 14.38 -17.59
N SER A 201 1.09 13.95 -18.69
CA SER A 201 1.70 14.83 -19.70
C SER A 201 0.70 15.71 -20.45
N ASN A 202 -0.59 15.39 -20.42
CA ASN A 202 -1.66 16.20 -21.03
C ASN A 202 -2.33 17.15 -20.00
N SER A 203 -1.84 17.18 -18.75
CA SER A 203 -2.41 17.97 -17.66
C SER A 203 -1.52 19.17 -17.29
N ASP A 204 -1.25 20.04 -18.26
CA ASP A 204 -0.32 21.18 -18.11
C ASP A 204 -0.68 22.06 -16.90
N SER A 205 -1.97 22.36 -16.71
CA SER A 205 -2.43 23.19 -15.58
C SER A 205 -2.08 22.59 -14.21
N TRP A 206 -2.02 21.25 -14.11
CA TRP A 206 -1.64 20.60 -12.86
C TRP A 206 -0.13 20.68 -12.63
N LEU A 207 0.68 20.48 -13.67
CA LEU A 207 2.14 20.58 -13.57
C LEU A 207 2.59 21.98 -13.18
N GLU A 208 2.02 23.02 -13.80
CA GLU A 208 2.28 24.42 -13.44
C GLU A 208 1.96 24.69 -11.96
N LYS A 209 0.83 24.15 -11.48
CA LYS A 209 0.44 24.31 -10.07
C LYS A 209 1.41 23.58 -9.14
N VAL A 210 1.85 22.38 -9.48
CA VAL A 210 2.85 21.66 -8.66
C VAL A 210 4.19 22.37 -8.67
N GLU A 211 4.61 22.96 -9.79
CA GLU A 211 5.82 23.75 -9.87
C GLU A 211 5.76 24.98 -8.93
N GLU A 212 4.63 25.70 -8.91
CA GLU A 212 4.39 26.80 -7.97
C GLU A 212 4.55 26.33 -6.52
N ILE A 213 3.93 25.21 -6.16
CA ILE A 213 4.01 24.61 -4.82
C ILE A 213 5.47 24.24 -4.48
N ILE A 214 6.17 23.58 -5.39
CA ILE A 214 7.54 23.11 -5.20
C ILE A 214 8.53 24.27 -5.04
N ASN A 215 8.31 25.38 -5.75
CA ASN A 215 9.12 26.59 -5.61
C ASN A 215 8.99 27.22 -4.22
N GLY A 216 7.91 26.93 -3.47
CA GLY A 216 7.78 27.28 -2.06
C GLY A 216 8.70 26.47 -1.13
N PHE A 217 9.17 25.29 -1.55
CA PHE A 217 10.03 24.41 -0.76
C PHE A 217 11.51 24.51 -1.18
N ASN A 218 12.19 25.56 -0.72
CA ASN A 218 13.62 25.85 -0.95
C ASN A 218 14.53 24.60 -1.04
N ASN A 219 14.91 24.18 -2.25
CA ASN A 219 15.83 23.06 -2.52
C ASN A 219 15.54 21.77 -1.70
N SER A 220 14.26 21.42 -1.60
CA SER A 220 13.80 20.24 -0.86
C SER A 220 14.01 18.93 -1.61
N THR A 221 13.83 17.80 -0.91
CA THR A 221 13.75 16.48 -1.56
C THR A 221 12.54 16.38 -2.51
N ALA A 222 11.47 17.14 -2.24
CA ALA A 222 10.31 17.23 -3.13
C ALA A 222 10.70 17.81 -4.49
N HIS A 223 11.58 18.81 -4.53
CA HIS A 223 12.11 19.40 -5.76
C HIS A 223 12.85 18.37 -6.62
N LEU A 224 13.68 17.51 -6.00
CA LEU A 224 14.38 16.45 -6.72
C LEU A 224 13.42 15.43 -7.35
N PHE A 225 12.36 15.02 -6.62
CA PHE A 225 11.36 14.11 -7.18
C PHE A 225 10.55 14.78 -8.30
N PHE A 226 10.27 16.08 -8.18
CA PHE A 226 9.56 16.83 -9.21
C PHE A 226 10.37 16.93 -10.51
N GLN A 227 11.66 17.25 -10.44
CA GLN A 227 12.55 17.25 -11.62
C GLN A 227 12.57 15.87 -12.32
N LYS A 228 12.65 14.78 -11.54
CA LYS A 228 12.60 13.42 -12.09
C LYS A 228 11.25 13.10 -12.74
N LEU A 229 10.16 13.61 -12.18
CA LEU A 229 8.82 13.47 -12.75
C LEU A 229 8.73 14.22 -14.08
N GLN A 230 9.14 15.49 -14.14
CA GLN A 230 9.16 16.29 -15.38
C GLN A 230 9.96 15.59 -16.48
N GLN A 231 11.21 15.21 -16.18
CA GLN A 231 12.06 14.48 -17.13
C GLN A 231 11.38 13.19 -17.64
N LYS A 232 10.68 12.46 -16.77
CA LYS A 232 9.99 11.23 -17.17
C LYS A 232 8.80 11.52 -18.10
N LEU A 233 8.05 12.58 -17.85
CA LEU A 233 6.90 13.00 -18.66
C LEU A 233 7.34 13.52 -20.04
N GLU A 234 8.42 14.29 -20.11
CA GLU A 234 9.03 14.74 -21.39
C GLU A 234 9.44 13.54 -22.25
N ASN A 235 10.16 12.58 -21.66
CA ASN A 235 10.54 11.34 -22.35
C ASN A 235 9.31 10.54 -22.83
N ALA A 236 8.21 10.54 -22.07
CA ALA A 236 6.99 9.83 -22.47
C ALA A 236 6.32 10.50 -23.68
N GLN A 237 6.30 11.84 -23.72
CA GLN A 237 5.79 12.61 -24.86
C GLN A 237 6.62 12.37 -26.13
N GLU A 238 7.95 12.40 -26.03
CA GLU A 238 8.84 12.14 -27.17
C GLU A 238 8.62 10.72 -27.73
N ASN A 239 8.55 9.72 -26.87
CA ASN A 239 8.29 8.34 -27.29
C ASN A 239 6.91 8.18 -27.95
N ASN A 240 5.89 8.91 -27.49
CA ASN A 240 4.56 8.90 -28.11
C ASN A 240 4.59 9.55 -29.51
N LEU A 241 5.31 10.66 -29.67
CA LEU A 241 5.51 11.30 -30.98
C LEU A 241 6.24 10.38 -31.96
N VAL A 242 7.29 9.70 -31.52
CA VAL A 242 8.02 8.72 -32.36
C VAL A 242 7.11 7.57 -32.78
N LYS A 243 6.33 6.99 -31.85
CA LYS A 243 5.33 5.95 -32.15
C LYS A 243 4.28 6.46 -33.15
N LYS A 244 3.78 7.69 -33.02
CA LYS A 244 2.82 8.28 -33.97
C LYS A 244 3.43 8.45 -35.36
N ILE A 245 4.67 8.90 -35.46
CA ILE A 245 5.37 9.07 -36.75
C ILE A 245 5.61 7.71 -37.43
N SER A 246 6.04 6.68 -36.68
CA SER A 246 6.29 5.34 -37.26
C SER A 246 5.02 4.73 -37.86
N TRP A 247 3.88 4.88 -37.18
CA TRP A 247 2.57 4.42 -37.68
C TRP A 247 2.12 5.14 -38.97
N VAL A 248 2.43 6.43 -39.12
CA VAL A 248 2.10 7.20 -40.32
C VAL A 248 2.95 6.74 -41.52
N SER A 249 4.21 6.39 -41.30
CA SER A 249 5.08 5.87 -42.37
C SER A 249 4.63 4.49 -42.88
N GLU A 250 4.28 3.56 -41.99
CA GLU A 250 3.84 2.20 -42.36
C GLU A 250 2.50 2.17 -43.10
N SER A 251 1.59 3.09 -42.76
CA SER A 251 0.28 3.19 -43.44
C SER A 251 0.35 3.81 -44.84
N SER A 252 1.48 4.45 -45.20
CA SER A 252 1.66 5.09 -46.51
C SER A 252 2.21 4.16 -47.60
N GLU A 253 2.81 3.02 -47.25
CA GLU A 253 3.40 2.07 -48.21
C GLU A 253 2.42 0.99 -48.69
N GLY A 254 1.20 0.92 -48.16
CA GLY A 254 0.23 -0.14 -48.45
C GLY A 254 -0.84 0.16 -49.50
N VAL A 255 -0.85 1.33 -50.15
CA VAL A 255 -1.95 1.75 -51.05
C VAL A 255 -1.63 1.63 -52.55
N THR A 256 -0.42 1.24 -52.95
CA THR A 256 -0.01 1.24 -54.37
C THR A 256 0.11 -0.10 -55.10
N ASP A 257 -0.19 -1.26 -54.49
CA ASP A 257 -0.16 -2.53 -55.24
C ASP A 257 -1.34 -3.45 -54.92
N SER A 258 -2.47 -3.18 -55.57
CA SER A 258 -3.52 -4.18 -55.76
C SER A 258 -4.12 -4.08 -57.17
N ILE A 259 -3.25 -4.27 -58.18
CA ILE A 259 -3.63 -4.94 -59.41
C ILE A 259 -2.50 -5.93 -59.73
N VAL A 260 -2.89 -7.19 -59.94
CA VAL A 260 -2.15 -8.31 -60.57
C VAL A 260 -1.73 -9.48 -59.65
N GLN A 261 -2.35 -10.62 -59.97
CA GLN A 261 -1.93 -12.02 -59.87
C GLN A 261 -2.27 -12.88 -58.63
N GLU A 262 -3.42 -13.56 -58.79
CA GLU A 262 -3.51 -15.02 -58.57
C GLU A 262 -2.33 -15.76 -59.22
N GLN A 263 -1.59 -16.55 -58.45
CA GLN A 263 -1.37 -17.98 -58.71
C GLN A 263 -0.48 -18.58 -57.61
N GLY A 264 -0.86 -19.78 -57.17
CA GLY A 264 -0.49 -20.31 -55.86
C GLY A 264 0.81 -21.06 -55.77
N ARG A 265 1.07 -21.57 -54.56
CA ARG A 265 1.74 -22.86 -54.34
C ARG A 265 1.62 -23.28 -52.88
N GLU A 266 1.14 -24.51 -52.70
CA GLU A 266 1.43 -25.33 -51.54
C GLU A 266 2.95 -25.45 -51.35
N GLU A 267 3.44 -25.40 -50.12
CA GLU A 267 4.25 -26.50 -49.57
C GLU A 267 4.48 -26.37 -48.05
N ARG A 268 4.34 -27.53 -47.41
CA ARG A 268 4.71 -27.89 -46.04
C ARG A 268 6.12 -27.44 -45.67
N CYS A 269 6.32 -27.04 -44.42
CA CYS A 269 7.46 -27.52 -43.63
C CYS A 269 7.22 -27.38 -42.11
N SER A 270 7.31 -28.53 -41.45
CA SER A 270 7.36 -28.78 -40.02
C SER A 270 8.78 -28.61 -39.47
N VAL A 271 8.99 -27.82 -38.42
CA VAL A 271 10.22 -27.80 -37.61
C VAL A 271 9.82 -27.51 -36.15
N LYS A 272 9.64 -28.55 -35.34
CA LYS A 272 10.53 -29.06 -34.27
C LYS A 272 10.63 -28.16 -33.03
N GLU A 273 9.93 -28.61 -31.99
CA GLU A 273 10.21 -28.35 -30.58
C GLU A 273 11.66 -28.73 -30.24
N SER A 274 12.30 -27.87 -29.45
CA SER A 274 13.51 -28.23 -28.72
C SER A 274 13.40 -27.69 -27.30
N ASP A 275 13.16 -28.61 -26.38
CA ASP A 275 13.30 -28.46 -24.95
C ASP A 275 14.72 -28.01 -24.56
N SER A 276 14.82 -27.04 -23.66
CA SER A 276 15.96 -26.95 -22.75
C SER A 276 15.49 -26.46 -21.38
N MET A 277 15.18 -27.44 -20.55
CA MET A 277 14.87 -27.31 -19.13
C MET A 277 16.20 -27.28 -18.38
N ASN A 278 16.68 -26.08 -18.05
CA ASN A 278 17.87 -25.92 -17.21
C ASN A 278 17.48 -26.04 -15.72
N ASP A 279 17.96 -27.14 -15.15
CA ASP A 279 17.91 -27.52 -13.75
C ASP A 279 18.84 -26.62 -12.94
N CYS A 280 18.28 -25.72 -12.13
CA CYS A 280 19.04 -24.92 -11.16
C CYS A 280 18.87 -25.56 -9.78
N THR A 281 19.84 -26.39 -9.39
CA THR A 281 20.00 -26.92 -8.04
C THR A 281 20.19 -25.78 -7.04
N TYR A 282 19.17 -25.51 -6.24
CA TYR A 282 19.24 -24.65 -5.06
C TYR A 282 19.85 -25.44 -3.89
N GLU A 283 21.08 -25.11 -3.50
CA GLU A 283 21.66 -25.56 -2.23
C GLU A 283 20.94 -24.84 -1.07
N SER A 284 20.10 -25.58 -0.34
CA SER A 284 19.46 -25.11 0.89
C SER A 284 20.44 -25.19 2.05
N ASN A 285 21.10 -24.08 2.38
CA ASN A 285 21.71 -23.89 3.69
C ASN A 285 20.60 -23.60 4.71
N CYS A 286 20.15 -24.69 5.36
CA CYS A 286 19.15 -24.68 6.41
C CYS A 286 19.77 -24.14 7.72
N SER A 287 19.81 -22.81 7.88
CA SER A 287 20.13 -22.19 9.15
C SER A 287 18.92 -22.22 10.08
N ILE A 288 19.00 -23.10 11.07
CA ILE A 288 18.39 -23.07 12.41
C ILE A 288 17.49 -21.83 12.67
N PHE A 289 16.17 -21.99 12.47
CA PHE A 289 15.15 -21.04 12.95
C PHE A 289 14.86 -21.26 14.45
N PRO A 290 14.34 -20.23 15.17
CA PRO A 290 14.54 -20.06 16.60
C PRO A 290 13.39 -20.69 17.39
N THR A 291 13.75 -21.61 18.28
CA THR A 291 12.86 -22.19 19.30
C THR A 291 12.19 -21.15 20.22
N CYS A 292 12.72 -19.92 20.28
CA CYS A 292 12.15 -18.82 21.07
C CYS A 292 10.82 -18.27 20.53
N ALA A 293 10.58 -18.32 19.21
CA ALA A 293 9.34 -17.81 18.63
C ALA A 293 8.15 -18.74 18.97
N ILE A 294 8.37 -20.06 18.91
CA ILE A 294 7.36 -21.07 19.24
C ILE A 294 6.98 -20.98 20.72
N LEU A 295 7.95 -20.78 21.62
CA LEU A 295 7.68 -20.63 23.05
C LEU A 295 6.82 -19.39 23.37
N SER A 296 7.05 -18.29 22.65
CA SER A 296 6.30 -17.04 22.81
C SER A 296 4.86 -17.16 22.32
N ILE A 297 4.64 -17.88 21.23
CA ILE A 297 3.29 -18.17 20.71
C ILE A 297 2.56 -19.08 21.70
N VAL A 298 3.17 -20.18 22.15
CA VAL A 298 2.52 -21.13 23.08
C VAL A 298 2.18 -20.45 24.40
N THR A 299 3.08 -19.67 24.98
CA THR A 299 2.81 -18.93 26.23
C THR A 299 1.77 -17.83 26.04
N GLY A 300 1.82 -17.11 24.92
CA GLY A 300 0.79 -16.13 24.54
C GLY A 300 -0.60 -16.75 24.39
N SER A 301 -0.70 -17.87 23.65
CA SER A 301 -1.94 -18.62 23.47
C SER A 301 -2.46 -19.21 24.79
N LEU A 302 -1.57 -19.69 25.67
CA LEU A 302 -1.96 -20.20 26.99
C LEU A 302 -2.50 -19.08 27.88
N LEU A 303 -1.82 -17.93 27.91
CA LEU A 303 -2.27 -16.76 28.66
C LEU A 303 -3.60 -16.23 28.13
N LEU A 304 -3.80 -16.19 26.81
CA LEU A 304 -5.06 -15.81 26.19
C LEU A 304 -6.18 -16.83 26.45
N SER A 305 -5.86 -18.12 26.47
CA SER A 305 -6.81 -19.19 26.81
C SER A 305 -7.24 -19.13 28.28
N ILE A 306 -6.28 -18.86 29.17
CA ILE A 306 -6.56 -18.61 30.59
C ILE A 306 -7.45 -17.35 30.73
N PHE A 307 -7.13 -16.28 30.01
CA PHE A 307 -7.91 -15.05 30.02
C PHE A 307 -9.33 -15.26 29.50
N ALA A 308 -9.50 -16.02 28.40
CA ALA A 308 -10.80 -16.38 27.85
C ALA A 308 -11.61 -17.27 28.82
N TYR A 309 -10.95 -18.23 29.49
CA TYR A 309 -11.56 -19.07 30.50
C TYR A 309 -12.07 -18.27 31.71
N TYR A 310 -11.30 -17.29 32.19
CA TYR A 310 -11.72 -16.40 33.28
C TYR A 310 -12.76 -15.36 32.84
N ARG A 311 -12.85 -15.03 31.54
CA ARG A 311 -13.88 -14.13 31.01
C ARG A 311 -15.25 -14.79 30.87
N TRP A 312 -15.29 -16.12 30.69
CA TRP A 312 -16.53 -16.88 30.53
C TRP A 312 -17.18 -17.28 31.86
N ARG A 313 -16.39 -17.32 32.95
CA ARG A 313 -16.89 -17.50 34.31
C ARG A 313 -17.33 -16.18 34.93
#